data_AF-A0A7C6VT95-F1
#
_entry.id   AF-A0A7C6VT95-F1
#
_cell.length_a   1.000
_cell.length_b   1.000
_cell.length_c   1.000
_cell.angle_alpha   90.00
_cell.angle_beta   90.00
_cell.angle_gamma   90.00
#
_symmetry.space_group_name_H-M   'P 1'
#
loop_
_entity.id
_entity.type
_entity.pdbx_description
1 polymer ?
#
loop_
_entity_poly.entity_id
_entity_poly.type
_entity_poly.pdbx_seq_one_letter_code
_entity_poly.pdbx_strand_id
1 'polypeptide(L)'
;MINSYIFEGKNLEDNLNNKLNELNLKKEDVFIKIDEIEGKLFKSKKYKFKIFLKNDILLYIKDYLKEVSKLSGIPMNIEIREKDEIINIMIASENSSIMIGKDGRTINSLELLLKNSLKNLTDMNIKIILDSSNYKY
;
A
#
# COMPACT_ATOMS: atom_id res chain seq x y z
N MET A 1 -2.34 9.45 -7.38
CA MET A 1 -1.14 9.91 -6.66
C MET A 1 -1.37 9.64 -5.17
N ILE A 2 -0.39 9.09 -4.46
CA ILE A 2 -0.55 8.82 -3.01
C ILE A 2 -0.33 10.13 -2.25
N ASN A 3 -1.34 10.59 -1.51
CA ASN A 3 -1.22 11.76 -0.65
C ASN A 3 -1.00 11.35 0.80
N SER A 4 -0.43 12.25 1.60
CA SER A 4 -0.28 12.03 3.04
C SER A 4 -0.56 13.29 3.86
N TYR A 5 -1.16 13.10 5.03
CA TYR A 5 -1.30 14.14 6.05
C TYR A 5 -0.17 13.97 7.07
N ILE A 6 0.57 15.06 7.34
CA ILE A 6 1.73 15.05 8.22
C ILE A 6 1.51 15.98 9.39
N PHE A 7 1.75 15.51 10.61
CA PHE A 7 1.69 16.34 11.81
C PHE A 7 2.62 15.81 12.91
N GLU A 8 2.88 16.65 13.91
CA GLU A 8 3.74 16.32 15.05
C GLU A 8 2.97 16.44 16.37
N GLY A 9 3.28 15.59 17.35
CA GLY A 9 2.59 15.56 18.63
C GLY A 9 3.45 14.99 19.76
N LYS A 10 3.07 15.27 21.02
CA LYS A 10 3.74 14.72 22.22
C LYS A 10 3.07 13.45 22.75
N ASN A 11 1.73 13.43 22.78
CA ASN A 11 0.96 12.24 23.13
C ASN A 11 0.63 11.43 21.87
N LEU A 12 0.88 10.13 21.86
CA LEU A 12 0.67 9.32 20.66
C LEU A 12 -0.82 9.13 20.34
N GLU A 13 -1.60 8.72 21.34
CA GLU A 13 -2.97 8.26 21.16
C GLU A 13 -3.94 9.42 20.96
N ASP A 14 -3.85 10.45 21.80
CA ASP A 14 -4.72 11.63 21.71
C ASP A 14 -4.55 12.36 20.37
N ASN A 15 -3.31 12.56 19.92
CA ASN A 15 -3.05 13.30 18.69
C ASN A 15 -3.52 12.53 17.46
N LEU A 16 -3.34 11.20 17.46
CA LEU A 16 -3.83 10.36 16.37
C LEU A 16 -5.36 10.37 16.31
N ASN A 17 -6.04 10.13 17.44
CA ASN A 17 -7.50 10.10 17.49
C ASN A 17 -8.12 11.45 17.12
N ASN A 18 -7.57 12.55 17.64
CA ASN A 18 -8.03 13.90 17.30
C ASN A 18 -7.86 14.18 15.81
N LYS A 19 -6.73 13.79 15.21
CA LYS A 19 -6.50 14.04 13.78
C LYS A 19 -7.40 13.20 12.89
N LEU A 20 -7.63 11.93 13.25
CA LEU A 20 -8.57 11.06 12.53
C LEU A 20 -10.01 11.60 12.59
N ASN A 21 -10.43 12.09 13.76
CA ASN A 21 -11.74 12.73 13.93
C ASN A 21 -11.87 14.01 13.11
N GLU A 22 -10.84 14.87 13.09
CA GLU A 22 -10.81 16.09 12.27
C GLU A 22 -10.97 15.78 10.78
N LEU A 23 -10.33 14.70 10.32
CA LEU A 23 -10.38 14.24 8.94
C LEU A 23 -11.63 13.40 8.61
N ASN A 24 -12.47 13.11 9.61
CA ASN A 24 -13.61 12.19 9.51
C ASN A 24 -13.21 10.81 8.95
N LEU A 25 -12.07 10.28 9.41
CA LEU A 25 -11.50 9.00 9.02
C LEU A 25 -11.48 8.06 10.22
N LYS A 26 -11.60 6.75 9.95
CA LYS A 26 -11.32 5.74 10.97
C LYS A 26 -9.91 5.21 10.82
N LYS A 27 -9.38 4.61 11.89
CA LYS A 27 -8.08 3.94 11.86
C LYS A 27 -8.02 2.82 10.80
N GLU A 28 -9.14 2.15 10.56
CA GLU A 28 -9.28 1.12 9.51
C GLU A 28 -9.20 1.70 8.10
N ASP A 29 -9.42 3.00 7.88
CA ASP A 29 -9.43 3.61 6.54
C ASP A 29 -8.06 4.17 6.12
N VAL A 30 -7.03 3.98 6.95
CA VAL A 30 -5.73 4.64 6.78
C VAL A 30 -4.56 3.72 7.07
N PHE A 31 -3.43 4.02 6.44
CA PHE A 31 -2.12 3.54 6.87
C PHE A 31 -1.40 4.66 7.61
N ILE A 32 -0.81 4.35 8.76
CA ILE A 32 -0.17 5.35 9.62
C ILE A 32 1.28 4.95 9.85
N LYS A 33 2.19 5.84 9.47
CA LYS A 33 3.59 5.78 9.89
C LYS A 33 3.81 6.71 11.07
N ILE A 34 4.50 6.23 12.09
CA ILE A 34 4.88 7.00 13.28
C ILE A 34 6.41 6.96 13.39
N ASP A 35 7.05 8.13 13.35
CA ASP A 35 8.47 8.30 13.60
C ASP A 35 8.66 9.02 14.94
N GLU A 36 9.56 8.53 15.78
CA GLU A 36 9.98 9.25 16.99
C GLU A 36 11.00 10.34 16.62
N ILE A 37 10.79 11.56 17.10
CA ILE A 37 11.66 12.72 16.82
C ILE A 37 11.97 13.48 18.12
N GLU A 38 13.09 14.19 18.15
CA GLU A 38 13.44 15.08 19.27
C GLU A 38 12.82 16.48 19.10
N GLY A 39 12.23 16.99 20.18
CA GLY A 39 11.72 18.35 20.25
C GLY A 39 12.84 19.39 20.33
N LYS A 40 12.66 20.53 19.65
CA LYS A 40 13.60 21.65 19.65
C LYS A 40 13.92 22.22 21.05
N LEU A 41 12.99 22.09 21.99
CA LEU A 41 13.16 22.55 23.37
C LEU A 41 13.39 21.35 24.30
N PHE A 42 14.53 21.35 24.99
CA PHE A 42 15.00 20.32 25.92
C PHE A 42 15.11 18.90 25.35
N LYS A 43 15.18 18.72 24.01
CA LYS A 43 15.21 17.40 23.35
C LYS A 43 14.07 16.48 23.80
N SER A 44 12.94 17.06 24.19
CA SER A 44 11.79 16.28 24.66
C SER A 44 11.24 15.37 23.58
N LYS A 45 10.86 14.15 23.95
CA LYS A 45 10.29 13.14 23.04
C LYS A 45 9.06 13.69 22.31
N LYS A 46 9.03 13.55 20.98
CA LYS A 46 7.90 13.88 20.10
C LYS A 46 7.70 12.78 19.07
N TYR A 47 6.55 12.79 18.43
CA TYR A 47 6.18 11.86 17.37
C TYR A 47 5.77 12.63 16.13
N LYS A 48 6.23 12.17 14.97
CA LYS A 48 5.79 12.61 13.66
C LYS A 48 4.91 11.53 13.05
N PHE A 49 3.70 11.91 12.67
CA PHE A 49 2.72 11.03 12.06
C PHE A 49 2.66 11.33 10.56
N LYS A 50 2.59 10.28 9.74
CA LYS A 50 2.20 10.36 8.33
C LYS A 50 1.00 9.44 8.11
N ILE A 51 -0.14 10.03 7.76
CA ILE A 51 -1.38 9.30 7.49
C ILE A 51 -1.59 9.24 5.98
N PHE A 52 -1.77 8.03 5.46
CA PHE A 52 -2.07 7.77 4.06
C PHE A 52 -3.48 7.20 3.95
N LEU A 53 -4.29 7.71 3.03
CA LEU A 53 -5.62 7.16 2.78
C LEU A 53 -5.48 5.77 2.16
N LYS A 54 -6.21 4.79 2.71
CA LYS A 54 -6.22 3.44 2.15
C LYS A 54 -6.64 3.43 0.68
N ASN A 55 -7.66 4.22 0.32
CA ASN A 55 -8.12 4.32 -1.06
C ASN A 55 -7.03 4.83 -2.03
N ASP A 56 -6.17 5.75 -1.60
CA ASP A 56 -5.05 6.23 -2.43
C ASP A 56 -4.04 5.11 -2.70
N ILE A 57 -3.75 4.27 -1.70
CA ILE A 57 -2.90 3.09 -1.85
C ILE A 57 -3.52 2.08 -2.81
N LEU A 58 -4.82 1.78 -2.65
CA LEU A 58 -5.52 0.83 -3.51
C LEU A 58 -5.58 1.32 -4.96
N LEU A 59 -5.84 2.61 -5.18
CA LEU A 59 -5.83 3.22 -6.50
C LEU A 59 -4.44 3.16 -7.13
N TYR A 60 -3.40 3.48 -6.36
CA TYR A 60 -2.02 3.38 -6.81
C TYR A 60 -1.65 1.95 -7.25
N ILE A 61 -2.01 0.94 -6.45
CA ILE A 61 -1.78 -0.48 -6.80
C ILE A 61 -2.46 -0.81 -8.14
N LYS A 62 -3.72 -0.40 -8.30
CA LYS A 62 -4.49 -0.65 -9.53
C LYS A 62 -3.84 0.01 -10.75
N ASP A 63 -3.42 1.26 -10.63
CA ASP A 63 -2.79 2.01 -11.71
C ASP A 63 -1.39 1.45 -12.05
N TYR A 64 -0.62 1.07 -11.04
CA TYR A 64 0.68 0.41 -11.21
C TYR A 64 0.55 -0.86 -12.04
N LEU A 65 -0.36 -1.76 -11.66
CA LEU A 65 -0.56 -3.04 -12.34
C LEU A 65 -1.16 -2.87 -13.74
N LYS A 66 -2.03 -1.87 -13.94
CA LYS A 66 -2.52 -1.50 -15.28
C LYS A 66 -1.38 -1.05 -16.20
N GLU A 67 -0.46 -0.23 -15.70
CA GLU A 67 0.68 0.22 -16.51
C GLU A 67 1.63 -0.94 -16.81
N VAL A 68 1.87 -1.85 -15.86
CA VAL A 68 2.61 -3.10 -16.11
C VAL A 68 1.93 -3.95 -17.18
N SER A 69 0.61 -4.12 -17.11
CA SER A 69 -0.19 -4.84 -18.11
C SER A 69 -0.03 -4.24 -19.50
N LYS A 70 -0.11 -2.91 -19.60
CA LYS A 70 0.06 -2.17 -20.85
C LYS A 70 1.47 -2.30 -21.42
N LEU A 71 2.51 -2.09 -20.61
CA LEU A 71 3.91 -2.11 -21.05
C LEU A 71 4.39 -3.53 -21.41
N SER A 72 3.85 -4.56 -20.75
CA SER A 72 4.17 -5.95 -21.06
C SER A 72 3.38 -6.52 -22.23
N GLY A 73 2.31 -5.86 -22.67
CA GLY A 73 1.39 -6.39 -23.68
C GLY A 73 0.56 -7.58 -23.19
N ILE A 74 0.46 -7.79 -21.88
CA ILE A 74 -0.31 -8.87 -21.26
C ILE A 74 -1.55 -8.27 -20.62
N PRO A 75 -2.76 -8.45 -21.18
CA PRO A 75 -4.00 -8.00 -20.56
C PRO A 75 -4.20 -8.64 -19.18
N MET A 76 -4.48 -7.81 -18.17
CA MET A 76 -4.67 -8.24 -16.79
C MET A 76 -6.01 -7.75 -16.25
N ASN A 77 -6.81 -8.68 -15.74
CA ASN A 77 -7.97 -8.38 -14.89
C ASN A 77 -7.52 -8.43 -13.44
N ILE A 78 -7.66 -7.30 -12.74
CA ILE A 78 -7.14 -7.11 -11.38
C ILE A 78 -8.31 -6.99 -10.42
N GLU A 79 -8.36 -7.88 -9.44
CA GLU A 79 -9.28 -7.81 -8.31
C GLU A 79 -8.47 -7.60 -7.01
N ILE A 80 -8.88 -6.63 -6.20
CA ILE A 80 -8.20 -6.30 -4.95
C ILE A 80 -9.18 -6.52 -3.81
N ARG A 81 -8.76 -7.31 -2.81
CA ARG A 81 -9.51 -7.57 -1.59
C ARG A 81 -8.61 -7.34 -0.39
N GLU A 82 -9.17 -6.75 0.66
CA GLU A 82 -8.49 -6.66 1.93
C GLU A 82 -8.98 -7.76 2.87
N LYS A 83 -8.04 -8.45 3.51
CA LYS A 83 -8.33 -9.44 4.54
C LYS A 83 -7.18 -9.47 5.54
N ASP A 84 -7.50 -9.42 6.83
CA ASP A 84 -6.51 -9.52 7.92
C ASP A 84 -5.35 -8.50 7.78
N GLU A 85 -5.67 -7.24 7.40
CA GLU A 85 -4.70 -6.16 7.11
C GLU A 85 -3.73 -6.45 5.96
N ILE A 86 -4.02 -7.46 5.15
CA ILE A 86 -3.28 -7.82 3.95
C ILE A 86 -4.10 -7.42 2.72
N ILE A 87 -3.46 -6.71 1.80
CA ILE A 87 -4.03 -6.42 0.48
C ILE A 87 -3.75 -7.63 -0.41
N ASN A 88 -4.78 -8.41 -0.67
CA ASN A 88 -4.75 -9.56 -1.57
C ASN A 88 -5.14 -9.10 -2.97
N ILE A 89 -4.25 -9.35 -3.93
CA ILE A 89 -4.41 -8.94 -5.32
C ILE A 89 -4.50 -10.20 -6.16
N MET A 90 -5.67 -10.45 -6.73
CA MET A 90 -5.88 -11.53 -7.69
C MET A 90 -5.74 -10.99 -9.10
N ILE A 91 -4.85 -11.58 -9.89
CA ILE A 91 -4.67 -11.25 -11.30
C ILE A 91 -5.11 -12.42 -12.17
N ALA A 92 -6.01 -12.16 -13.10
CA ALA A 92 -6.44 -13.11 -14.11
C ALA A 92 -6.05 -12.60 -15.51
N SER A 93 -5.55 -13.51 -16.36
CA SER A 93 -5.16 -13.22 -17.74
C SER A 93 -5.31 -14.47 -18.59
N GLU A 94 -5.57 -14.29 -19.88
CA GLU A 94 -5.51 -15.37 -20.88
C GLU A 94 -4.10 -15.95 -21.00
N ASN A 95 -3.07 -15.13 -20.70
CA ASN A 95 -1.66 -15.52 -20.74
C ASN A 95 -1.10 -15.76 -19.33
N SER A 96 -1.89 -16.36 -18.43
CA SER A 96 -1.52 -16.59 -17.02
C SER A 96 -0.18 -17.29 -16.85
N SER A 97 0.18 -18.26 -17.70
CA SER A 97 1.46 -18.98 -17.60
C SER A 97 2.68 -18.07 -17.73
N ILE A 98 2.62 -17.04 -18.58
CA ILE A 98 3.72 -16.07 -18.75
C ILE A 98 3.83 -15.17 -17.52
N MET A 99 2.68 -14.73 -16.99
CA MET A 99 2.59 -13.90 -15.79
C MET A 99 3.06 -14.63 -14.53
N ILE A 100 2.71 -15.90 -14.38
CA ILE A 100 3.20 -16.74 -13.28
C ILE A 100 4.72 -16.93 -13.47
N GLY A 101 5.13 -17.29 -14.69
CA GLY A 101 6.51 -17.65 -15.01
C GLY A 101 6.90 -18.99 -14.41
N LYS A 102 8.08 -19.50 -14.81
CA LYS A 102 8.61 -20.76 -14.26
C LYS A 102 8.72 -20.66 -12.73
N ASP A 103 8.10 -21.60 -12.02
CA ASP A 103 8.09 -21.68 -10.56
C ASP A 103 7.60 -20.40 -9.85
N GLY A 104 6.71 -19.63 -10.49
CA GLY A 104 6.17 -18.38 -9.92
C GLY A 104 7.12 -17.18 -9.96
N ARG A 105 8.28 -17.29 -10.64
CA ARG A 105 9.31 -16.24 -10.62
C ARG A 105 8.80 -14.86 -11.07
N THR A 106 7.92 -14.81 -12.07
CA THR A 106 7.49 -13.54 -12.67
C THR A 106 6.50 -12.84 -11.74
N ILE A 107 5.52 -13.58 -11.21
CA ILE A 107 4.54 -13.02 -10.29
C ILE A 107 5.16 -12.58 -8.97
N ASN A 108 6.12 -13.35 -8.44
CA ASN A 108 6.87 -13.00 -7.24
C ASN A 108 7.73 -11.74 -7.45
N SER A 109 8.34 -11.59 -8.63
CA SER A 109 9.11 -10.39 -8.96
C SER A 109 8.21 -9.15 -9.06
N LEU A 110 7.02 -9.30 -9.66
CA LEU A 110 6.03 -8.21 -9.74
C LEU A 110 5.54 -7.79 -8.36
N GLU A 111 5.24 -8.75 -7.48
CA GLU A 111 4.88 -8.48 -6.08
C GLU A 111 5.98 -7.70 -5.36
N LEU A 112 7.24 -8.13 -5.51
CA LEU A 112 8.38 -7.47 -4.89
C LEU A 112 8.55 -6.03 -5.40
N LEU A 113 8.44 -5.81 -6.70
CA LEU A 113 8.55 -4.46 -7.29
C LEU A 113 7.41 -3.54 -6.80
N LEU A 114 6.18 -4.05 -6.73
CA LEU A 114 5.05 -3.30 -6.20
C LEU A 114 5.27 -2.92 -4.72
N LYS A 115 5.70 -3.88 -3.89
CA LYS A 115 6.04 -3.65 -2.48
C LYS A 115 7.12 -2.60 -2.31
N ASN A 116 8.20 -2.68 -3.08
CA ASN A 116 9.29 -1.71 -3.05
C ASN A 116 8.83 -0.32 -3.51
N SER A 117 7.98 -0.25 -4.52
CA SER A 117 7.43 1.02 -5.00
C SER A 117 6.59 1.71 -3.92
N LEU A 118 5.72 0.97 -3.24
CA LEU A 118 4.96 1.48 -2.11
C LEU A 118 5.84 1.84 -0.92
N LYS A 119 6.87 1.05 -0.63
CA LYS A 119 7.84 1.36 0.42
C LYS A 119 8.55 2.68 0.14
N ASN A 120 8.93 2.96 -1.10
CA ASN A 120 9.57 4.22 -1.46
C ASN A 120 8.62 5.43 -1.32
N LEU A 121 7.33 5.24 -1.63
CA LEU A 121 6.33 6.32 -1.55
C LEU A 121 5.83 6.60 -0.14
N THR A 122 5.76 5.56 0.70
CA THR A 122 5.08 5.63 2.00
C THR A 122 6.02 5.45 3.18
N ASP A 123 7.22 4.94 2.93
CA ASP A 123 8.19 4.53 3.94
C ASP A 123 7.66 3.42 4.87
N MET A 124 6.63 2.68 4.43
CA MET A 124 6.01 1.56 5.15
C MET A 124 6.14 0.25 4.38
N ASN A 125 6.23 -0.86 5.12
CA ASN A 125 6.16 -2.20 4.55
C ASN A 125 4.69 -2.64 4.49
N ILE A 126 3.96 -2.18 3.47
CA ILE A 126 2.55 -2.55 3.27
C ILE A 126 2.47 -4.04 2.90
N LYS A 127 1.66 -4.80 3.65
CA LYS A 127 1.48 -6.24 3.42
C LYS A 127 0.62 -6.46 2.18
N ILE A 128 1.24 -7.08 1.17
CA ILE A 128 0.61 -7.38 -0.11
C ILE A 128 0.89 -8.83 -0.45
N ILE A 129 -0.11 -9.49 -1.01
CA ILE A 129 0.03 -10.80 -1.64
C ILE A 129 -0.54 -10.67 -3.05
N LEU A 130 0.22 -11.15 -4.04
CA LEU A 130 -0.16 -11.12 -5.44
C LEU A 130 -0.25 -12.55 -5.96
N ASP A 131 -1.48 -12.96 -6.29
CA ASP A 131 -1.79 -14.29 -6.77
C ASP A 131 -2.29 -14.24 -8.21
N SER A 132 -2.08 -15.33 -8.95
CA SER A 132 -2.65 -15.50 -10.28
C SER A 132 -3.68 -16.63 -10.28
N SER A 133 -4.81 -16.36 -10.92
CA SER A 133 -5.78 -17.39 -11.30
C SER A 133 -5.75 -17.59 -12.81
N ASN A 134 -6.00 -18.84 -13.24
CA ASN A 134 -6.35 -19.07 -14.63
C ASN A 134 -7.74 -18.49 -14.88
N TYR A 135 -7.90 -17.71 -15.96
CA TYR A 135 -9.20 -17.41 -16.50
C TYR A 135 -9.82 -18.76 -16.92
N LYS A 136 -10.75 -19.29 -16.11
CA LYS A 136 -11.51 -20.49 -16.48
C LYS A 136 -12.60 -20.02 -17.46
N TYR A 137 -12.44 -20.42 -18.72
CA TYR A 137 -13.54 -20.43 -19.68
C TYR A 137 -14.64 -21.39 -19.23
#